data_AF-A0A846J1S5-F1
#
_entry.id   AF-A0A846J1S5-F1
#
_cell.length_a   1.000
_cell.length_b   1.000
_cell.length_c   1.000
_cell.angle_alpha   90.00
_cell.angle_beta   90.00
_cell.angle_gamma   90.00
#
_symmetry.space_group_name_H-M   'P 1'
#
loop_
_entity.id
_entity.type
_entity.pdbx_description
1 polymer ?
#
loop_
_entity_poly.entity_id
_entity_poly.type
_entity_poly.pdbx_seq_one_letter_code
_entity_poly.pdbx_strand_id
1 'polypeptide(L)' 'MEVEITPKLVAGRIVQITEMSAKIELKGKMGIVNLPLRSVFTDKKLEIDDQVEIYISYAKVLK' A
#
# COMPACT_ATOMS: atom_id res chain seq x y z
N MET A 1 18.77 -18.73 -3.63
CA MET A 1 18.12 -18.50 -2.32
C MET A 1 16.64 -18.67 -2.54
N GLU A 2 16.04 -19.76 -2.07
CA GLU A 2 14.59 -19.86 -1.99
C GLU A 2 14.15 -18.94 -0.86
N VAL A 3 13.57 -17.80 -1.24
CA VAL A 3 12.99 -16.85 -0.28
C VAL A 3 11.53 -17.18 -0.19
N GLU A 4 11.09 -17.68 0.96
CA GLU A 4 9.67 -17.85 1.25
C GLU A 4 9.04 -16.47 1.40
N ILE A 5 8.26 -16.06 0.41
CA ILE A 5 7.63 -14.74 0.40
C ILE A 5 6.39 -14.81 1.28
N THR A 6 6.53 -14.41 2.54
CA THR A 6 5.38 -14.25 3.45
C THR A 6 4.84 -12.83 3.35
N PRO A 7 3.58 -12.61 2.92
CA PRO A 7 2.97 -11.30 2.96
C PRO A 7 2.93 -10.76 4.39
N LYS A 8 3.22 -9.47 4.56
CA LYS A 8 3.11 -8.79 5.84
C LYS A 8 1.98 -7.78 5.79
N LEU A 9 1.10 -7.82 6.79
CA LEU A 9 0.09 -6.80 7.00
C LEU A 9 0.77 -5.56 7.60
N VAL A 10 0.62 -4.43 6.93
CA VAL A 10 1.19 -3.14 7.34
C VAL A 10 0.10 -2.09 7.34
N ALA A 11 0.06 -1.25 8.36
CA ALA A 11 -0.87 -0.14 8.44
C ALA A 11 -0.23 1.16 7.95
N GLY A 12 -1.04 2.03 7.37
CA GLY A 12 -0.63 3.33 6.87
C GLY A 12 -1.77 4.34 6.82
N ARG A 13 -1.49 5.50 6.26
CA ARG A 13 -2.43 6.60 6.09
C ARG A 13 -2.31 7.21 4.70
N ILE A 14 -3.45 7.49 4.07
CA ILE A 14 -3.45 8.18 2.77
C ILE A 14 -3.03 9.64 2.97
N VAL A 15 -1.97 10.06 2.28
CA VAL A 15 -1.42 11.43 2.35
C VAL A 15 -1.61 12.21 1.05
N GLN A 16 -1.94 11.52 -0.05
CA GLN A 16 -2.27 12.14 -1.33
C GLN A 16 -3.14 11.19 -2.17
N ILE A 17 -4.12 11.74 -2.88
CA ILE A 17 -4.94 11.02 -3.86
C ILE A 17 -4.80 11.73 -5.20
N THR A 18 -4.59 10.97 -6.26
CA THR A 18 -4.57 11.44 -7.65
C THR A 18 -5.66 10.72 -8.44
N GLU A 19 -5.82 11.04 -9.72
CA GLU A 19 -6.76 10.35 -10.60
C GLU A 19 -6.43 8.85 -10.78
N MET A 20 -5.17 8.45 -10.58
CA MET A 20 -4.70 7.09 -10.88
C MET A 20 -4.21 6.32 -9.66
N SER A 21 -3.81 7.01 -8.58
CA SER A 21 -3.16 6.38 -7.43
C SER A 21 -3.43 7.08 -6.10
N ALA A 22 -3.32 6.31 -5.02
CA ALA A 22 -3.26 6.80 -3.66
C ALA A 22 -1.82 6.64 -3.12
N LYS A 23 -1.27 7.72 -2.57
CA LYS A 23 0.00 7.71 -1.83
C LYS A 23 -0.30 7.45 -0.36
N ILE A 24 0.33 6.42 0.18
CA ILE A 24 0.15 5.97 1.55
C ILE A 24 1.48 6.07 2.29
N GLU A 25 1.48 6.81 3.40
CA GLU A 25 2.58 6.81 4.37
C GLU A 25 2.42 5.63 5.33
N LEU A 26 3.40 4.73 5.37
CA LEU A 26 3.39 3.57 6.26
C LEU A 26 3.77 3.97 7.70
N LYS A 27 3.12 3.35 8.68
CA LYS A 27 3.43 3.58 10.10
C LYS A 27 4.87 3.18 10.44
N GLY A 28 5.42 3.79 11.49
CA GLY A 28 6.76 3.43 11.99
C GLY A 28 7.91 3.91 11.12
N LYS A 29 7.71 4.93 10.28
CA LYS A 29 8.72 5.46 9.34
C LYS A 29 9.20 4.43 8.32
N MET A 30 8.33 3.49 7.95
CA MET A 30 8.62 2.44 6.96
C MET A 30 8.60 2.96 5.50
N GLY A 31 8.33 4.25 5.30
CA GLY A 31 8.36 4.91 3.99
C GLY A 31 6.97 5.11 3.40
N ILE A 32 6.93 5.23 2.07
CA ILE A 32 5.73 5.57 1.30
C ILE A 32 5.51 4.50 0.23
N VAL A 33 4.26 4.11 0.05
CA VAL A 33 3.82 3.25 -1.07
C VAL A 33 2.81 4.03 -1.91
N ASN A 34 2.96 3.95 -3.23
CA ASN A 34 1.94 4.43 -4.17
C ASN A 34 1.20 3.23 -4.75
N LEU A 35 -0.11 3.13 -4.48
CA LEU A 35 -0.95 2.08 -5.03
C LEU A 35 -1.90 2.67 -6.09
N PRO A 36 -2.12 1.98 -7.23
CA PRO A 36 -3.16 2.39 -8.16
C PRO A 36 -4.54 2.27 -7.49
N LEU A 37 -5.49 3.15 -7.82
CA LEU A 37 -6.80 3.19 -7.14
C LEU A 37 -7.55 1.85 -7.20
N ARG A 38 -7.40 1.11 -8.32
CA ARG A 38 -7.99 -0.24 -8.49
C ARG A 38 -7.50 -1.29 -7.49
N SER A 39 -6.44 -1.02 -6.74
CA SER A 39 -5.87 -1.90 -5.72
C SER A 39 -6.28 -1.48 -4.30
N VAL A 40 -7.10 -0.44 -4.15
CA VAL A 40 -7.61 0.02 -2.85
C VAL A 40 -9.12 -0.29 -2.78
N PHE A 41 -9.48 -1.31 -2.00
CA PHE A 41 -10.86 -1.78 -1.89
C PHE A 41 -11.59 -1.06 -0.76
N THR A 42 -12.73 -0.43 -1.08
CA THR A 42 -13.57 0.27 -0.10
C THR A 42 -14.95 0.56 -0.70
N ASP A 43 -15.97 0.68 0.15
CA ASP A 43 -17.33 1.08 -0.25
C ASP A 43 -17.56 2.59 -0.14
N LYS A 44 -16.57 3.36 0.36
CA LYS A 44 -16.65 4.81 0.47
C LYS A 44 -15.67 5.49 -0.49
N LYS A 45 -15.87 6.78 -0.73
CA LYS A 45 -14.87 7.60 -1.43
C LYS A 45 -13.60 7.69 -0.57
N LEU A 46 -12.44 7.54 -1.20
CA LEU A 46 -11.15 7.73 -0.54
C LEU A 46 -10.95 9.20 -0.18
N GLU A 47 -10.42 9.42 1.01
CA GLU A 47 -10.14 10.73 1.57
C GLU A 47 -8.71 10.79 2.11
N ILE A 48 -8.14 12.00 2.17
CA ILE A 48 -6.88 12.22 2.87
C ILE A 48 -7.08 11.87 4.36
N ASP A 49 -6.04 11.33 4.98
CA ASP A 49 -6.01 10.83 6.36
C ASP A 49 -6.73 9.50 6.64
N ASP A 50 -7.38 8.90 5.63
CA ASP A 50 -7.93 7.55 5.74
C ASP A 50 -6.84 6.55 6.19
N GLN A 51 -7.17 5.75 7.22
CA GLN A 51 -6.35 4.64 7.64
C GLN A 51 -6.52 3.47 6.68
N VAL A 52 -5.42 2.83 6.32
CA VAL A 52 -5.42 1.69 5.41
C VAL A 52 -4.53 0.58 5.95
N GLU A 53 -4.93 -0.65 5.66
CA GLU A 53 -4.11 -1.84 5.85
C GLU A 53 -3.73 -2.40 4.49
N ILE A 54 -2.46 -2.81 4.36
CA ILE A 54 -1.89 -3.30 3.11
C ILE A 54 -1.20 -4.64 3.40
N TYR A 55 -1.55 -5.67 2.63
CA TYR A 55 -0.75 -6.89 2.56
C TYR A 55 0.38 -6.67 1.54
N ILE A 56 1.60 -6.46 2.04
CA ILE A 56 2.78 -6.26 1.18
C ILE A 56 3.50 -7.59 1.01
N SER A 57 3.81 -7.92 -0.24
CA SER A 57 4.61 -9.07 -0.65
C SER A 57 5.86 -8.58 -1.39
N TYR A 58 6.95 -9.36 -1.37
CA TYR A 58 8.19 -8.97 -2.05
C TYR A 58 8.06 -9.14 -3.57
N ALA A 59 8.50 -8.13 -4.33
CA ALA A 59 8.65 -8.26 -5.78
C ALA A 59 9.91 -9.08 -6.09
N LYS A 60 9.76 -10.18 -6.84
CA LYS A 60 10.87 -10.99 -7.33
C LYS A 60 11.11 -10.68 -8.81
N VAL A 61 12.29 -10.19 -9.14
CA VAL A 61 12.73 -10.08 -10.54
C VAL A 61 12.97 -11.50 -11.06
N LEU A 62 12.27 -11.87 -12.14
CA LEU A 62 12.51 -13.11 -12.86
C LEU A 62 13.46 -12.82 -14.03
N LYS A 63 14.34 -13.80 -14.33
CA LYS A 63 15.15 -13.80 -15.55
C LYS A 63 14.39 -14.47 -16.68
#